data_AF-A0A7W1W0E0-F1
#
_entry.id   AF-A0A7W1W0E0-F1
#
_cell.length_a   1.000
_cell.length_b   1.000
_cell.length_c   1.000
_cell.angle_alpha   90.00
_cell.angle_beta   90.00
_cell.angle_gamma   90.00
#
_symmetry.space_group_name_H-M   'P 1'
#
loop_
_entity.id
_entity.type
_entity.pdbx_description
1 polymer ?
#
loop_
_entity_poly.entity_id
_entity_poly.type
_entity_poly.pdbx_seq_one_letter_code
_entity_poly.pdbx_strand_id
1 'polypeptide(L)' 'PYFRVFNPTLQTKKFDPALEYIRRWVPEFEDFGYPRPVVEHEFARKRCLEVYGRALKQGL' A
#
# COMPACT_ATOMS: atom_id res chain seq x y z
N PRO A 1 13.84 14.08 -8.31
CA PRO A 1 12.69 13.89 -7.37
C PRO A 1 12.70 12.48 -6.77
N TYR A 2 12.61 12.37 -5.44
CA TYR A 2 12.43 11.08 -4.77
C TYR A 2 10.93 10.73 -4.77
N PHE A 3 10.56 9.64 -5.44
CA PHE A 3 9.19 9.16 -5.48
C PHE A 3 9.01 8.01 -4.47
N ARG A 4 8.09 8.17 -3.52
CA ARG A 4 7.83 7.21 -2.44
C ARG A 4 6.49 6.53 -2.65
N VAL A 5 6.52 5.19 -2.69
CA VAL A 5 5.33 4.35 -2.59
C VAL A 5 5.25 3.85 -1.14
N PHE A 6 4.15 4.14 -0.46
CA PHE A 6 3.93 3.67 0.91
C PHE A 6 3.52 2.20 0.91
N ASN A 7 4.11 1.41 1.81
CA ASN A 7 3.74 0.02 2.02
C ASN A 7 2.66 -0.06 3.12
N PRO A 8 1.39 -0.38 2.78
CA PRO A 8 0.29 -0.36 3.74
C PRO A 8 0.53 -1.32 4.90
N THR A 9 1.04 -2.54 4.62
CA THR A 9 1.33 -3.54 5.66
C THR A 9 2.38 -3.06 6.65
N LEU A 10 3.45 -2.41 6.18
CA LEU A 10 4.48 -1.86 7.08
C LEU A 10 3.98 -0.64 7.86
N GLN A 11 3.11 0.19 7.27
CA GLN A 11 2.48 1.30 8.00
C GLN A 11 1.61 0.77 9.14
N THR A 12 0.75 -0.22 8.86
CA THR A 12 -0.07 -0.88 9.90
C THR A 12 0.81 -1.48 10.99
N LYS A 13 1.82 -2.29 10.64
CA LYS A 13 2.73 -2.89 11.64
C LYS A 13 3.43 -1.87 12.53
N LYS A 14 3.76 -0.70 11.98
CA LYS A 14 4.49 0.35 12.71
C LYS A 14 3.58 1.19 13.60
N PHE A 15 2.40 1.56 13.12
CA PHE A 15 1.56 2.57 13.75
C PHE A 15 0.29 2.03 14.39
N ASP A 16 -0.13 0.82 14.04
CA ASP A 16 -1.31 0.15 14.58
C ASP A 16 -1.02 -1.35 14.82
N PRO A 17 -0.02 -1.71 15.63
CA PRO A 17 0.39 -3.11 15.82
C PRO A 17 -0.69 -3.98 16.47
N ALA A 18 -1.60 -3.36 17.23
CA ALA A 18 -2.74 -4.03 17.86
C ALA A 18 -4.03 -3.97 17.01
N LEU A 19 -3.97 -3.32 15.84
CA LEU A 19 -5.12 -3.14 14.93
C LEU A 19 -6.29 -2.38 15.57
N GLU A 20 -6.05 -1.56 16.61
CA GLU A 20 -7.09 -0.83 17.33
C GLU A 20 -7.79 0.19 16.43
N TYR A 21 -7.01 0.92 15.62
CA TYR A 21 -7.57 1.88 14.68
C TYR A 21 -8.37 1.16 13.59
N ILE A 22 -7.79 0.11 13.00
CA ILE A 22 -8.46 -0.68 11.96
C ILE A 22 -9.75 -1.29 12.48
N ARG A 23 -9.74 -1.97 13.64
CA ARG A 23 -10.95 -2.61 14.21
C ARG A 23 -12.03 -1.60 14.61
N ARG A 24 -11.66 -0.36 14.95
CA ARG A 24 -12.62 0.70 15.23
C ARG A 24 -13.37 1.18 13.98
N TRP A 25 -12.69 1.28 12.85
CA TRP A 25 -13.25 1.89 11.63
C TRP A 25 -13.64 0.90 10.54
N VAL A 26 -13.10 -0.32 10.60
CA VAL A 26 -13.36 -1.45 9.71
C VAL A 26 -13.62 -2.67 10.60
N PRO A 27 -14.77 -2.73 11.30
CA PRO A 27 -15.07 -3.81 12.24
C PRO A 27 -15.11 -5.19 11.57
N GLU A 28 -15.39 -5.25 10.27
CA GLU A 28 -15.38 -6.47 9.45
C GLU A 28 -13.98 -6.91 8.97
N PHE A 29 -12.92 -6.23 9.41
CA PHE A 29 -11.55 -6.58 9.03
C PHE A 29 -11.21 -8.01 9.47
N GLU A 30 -10.70 -8.83 8.53
CA GLU A 30 -10.40 -10.27 8.69
C GLU A 30 -11.63 -11.21 8.77
N ASP A 31 -12.85 -10.69 8.60
CA ASP A 31 -14.03 -11.55 8.46
C ASP A 31 -14.00 -12.35 7.15
N PHE A 32 -14.77 -13.44 7.11
CA PHE A 32 -14.83 -14.34 5.95
C PHE A 32 -15.18 -13.62 4.63
N GLY A 33 -16.00 -12.57 4.70
CA GLY A 33 -16.40 -11.75 3.55
C GLY A 33 -15.44 -10.62 3.20
N TYR A 34 -14.39 -10.40 4.01
CA TYR A 34 -13.48 -9.28 3.80
C TYR A 34 -12.72 -9.44 2.48
N PRO A 35 -12.70 -8.41 1.61
CA PRO A 35 -12.12 -8.55 0.28
C PRO A 35 -10.62 -8.81 0.36
N ARG A 36 -10.15 -9.65 -0.56
CA ARG A 36 -8.72 -9.82 -0.78
C ARG A 36 -8.10 -8.52 -1.31
N PRO A 37 -6.80 -8.29 -1.07
CA PRO A 37 -6.10 -7.14 -1.64
C PRO A 37 -6.32 -7.04 -3.15
N VAL A 38 -6.67 -5.84 -3.62
CA VAL A 38 -6.99 -5.58 -5.03
C VAL A 38 -5.77 -5.78 -5.94
N VAL A 39 -4.58 -5.50 -5.41
CA VAL A 39 -3.31 -5.67 -6.11
C VAL A 39 -2.27 -6.28 -5.19
N GLU A 40 -1.33 -7.03 -5.77
CA GLU A 40 -0.10 -7.39 -5.06
C GLU A 40 0.81 -6.15 -4.99
N HIS A 41 1.20 -5.78 -3.78
CA HIS A 41 1.83 -4.50 -3.51
C HIS A 41 3.24 -4.39 -4.12
N GLU A 42 4.05 -5.45 -4.05
CA GLU A 42 5.42 -5.42 -4.58
C GLU A 42 5.43 -5.24 -6.10
N PHE A 43 4.55 -5.94 -6.81
CA PHE A 43 4.33 -5.81 -8.24
C PHE A 43 3.86 -4.41 -8.60
N ALA A 44 2.81 -3.91 -7.93
CA ALA A 44 2.27 -2.58 -8.18
C ALA A 44 3.31 -1.48 -7.92
N ARG A 45 4.07 -1.61 -6.83
CA ARG A 45 5.16 -0.70 -6.46
C ARG A 45 6.26 -0.67 -7.53
N LYS A 46 6.73 -1.84 -7.98
CA LYS A 46 7.76 -1.93 -9.04
C LYS A 46 7.30 -1.26 -10.32
N ARG A 47 6.08 -1.57 -10.79
CA ARG A 47 5.49 -0.97 -11.98
C ARG A 47 5.37 0.56 -11.84
N CYS A 48 4.96 1.04 -10.67
CA CYS A 48 4.83 2.47 -10.41
C CYS A 48 6.20 3.18 -10.50
N LEU A 49 7.23 2.66 -9.82
CA LEU A 49 8.57 3.22 -9.84
C LEU A 49 9.21 3.20 -11.23
N GLU A 50 8.97 2.14 -12.01
CA GLU A 50 9.45 2.02 -13.38
C GLU A 50 8.83 3.08 -14.28
N VAL A 51 7.50 3.23 -14.25
CA VAL A 51 6.78 4.21 -15.09
C VAL A 51 7.14 5.64 -14.71
N TYR A 52 7.12 5.98 -13.42
CA TYR A 52 7.54 7.30 -12.96
C TYR A 52 9.01 7.57 -13.30
N GLY A 53 9.87 6.57 -13.13
CA GLY A 53 11.28 6.67 -13.49
C GLY A 53 11.50 6.91 -14.98
N ARG A 54 10.68 6.33 -15.86
CA ARG A 54 10.70 6.62 -17.30
C ARG A 54 10.21 8.03 -17.61
N ALA A 55 9.09 8.44 -17.03
CA ALA A 55 8.52 9.77 -17.26
C ALA A 55 9.50 10.89 -16.85
N LEU A 56 10.16 10.75 -15.70
CA LEU A 56 11.18 11.70 -15.23
C LEU A 56 12.48 11.71 -16.06
N LYS A 57 12.76 10.63 -16.80
CA LYS A 57 13.93 10.55 -17.69
C LYS A 57 13.62 11.05 -19.11
N GLN A 58 12.36 10.93 -19.53
CA GLN A 58 11.91 11.30 -20.87
C GLN A 58 11.57 12.79 -21.02
N GLY A 59 11.77 13.61 -19.98
CA GLY A 59 11.68 15.07 -20.07
C GLY A 59 10.23 15.56 -20.12
N LEU A 60 9.42 15.41 -19.07
CA LEU A 60 9.48 16.36 -17.96
C LEU A 60 10.89 16.73 -17.48
#